data_AF-A0A523AWX5-F1
#
_entry.id   AF-A0A523AWX5-F1
#
_cell.length_a   1.000
_cell.length_b   1.000
_cell.length_c   1.000
_cell.angle_alpha   90.00
_cell.angle_beta   90.00
_cell.angle_gamma   90.00
#
_symmetry.space_group_name_H-M   'P 1'
#
loop_
_entity.id
_entity.type
_entity.pdbx_description
1 polymer ?
#
loop_
_entity_poly.entity_id
_entity_poly.type
_entity_poly.pdbx_seq_one_letter_code
_entity_poly.pdbx_strand_id
1 'polypeptide(L)'
;MGLGFERVVEEIVRQAGVSREEVMARIREKEREFGSITTPEGLAKMVAAELGVRLPGEKLKPREITLKDLVPGMSNVSLLARVVRVYEPRSFPRWDGSVGRVASLILQDGTGRIRASLWDNKASLVETGAIQKGDLLRISGAYVQEGREGEPELKLAARSTVEVVRDPSLEVKFPLPEEDLVRISDLKEGHREVDL
;
A
#
# COMPACT_ATOMS: atom_id res chain seq x y z
N MET A 1 1.66 -3.59 18.05
CA MET A 1 2.75 -3.80 19.03
C MET A 1 3.62 -4.92 18.47
N GLY A 2 4.92 -4.69 18.32
CA GLY A 2 5.86 -5.65 17.72
C GLY A 2 5.99 -6.92 18.57
N LEU A 3 6.71 -7.91 18.04
CA LEU A 3 6.78 -9.22 18.66
C LEU A 3 7.65 -9.27 19.92
N GLY A 4 8.49 -8.31 20.29
CA GLY A 4 9.32 -8.43 21.49
C GLY A 4 10.47 -9.45 21.33
N PHE A 5 11.69 -9.02 21.67
CA PHE A 5 12.93 -9.76 21.40
C PHE A 5 12.91 -11.23 21.88
N GLU A 6 12.55 -11.47 23.14
CA GLU A 6 12.56 -12.82 23.72
C GLU A 6 11.62 -13.77 22.98
N ARG A 7 10.43 -13.30 22.60
CA ARG A 7 9.45 -14.12 21.88
C ARG A 7 9.91 -14.47 20.46
N VAL A 8 10.67 -13.58 19.82
CA VAL A 8 11.31 -13.88 18.52
C VAL A 8 12.35 -14.98 18.70
N VAL A 9 13.21 -14.89 19.72
CA VAL A 9 14.24 -15.90 20.01
C VAL A 9 13.62 -17.27 20.31
N GLU A 10 12.59 -17.32 21.16
CA GLU A 10 11.85 -18.54 21.48
C GLU A 10 11.29 -19.22 20.22
N GLU A 11 10.75 -18.42 19.29
CA GLU A 11 10.18 -18.93 18.05
C GLU A 11 11.24 -19.50 17.10
N ILE A 12 12.42 -18.88 17.04
CA ILE A 12 13.56 -19.37 16.26
C ILE A 12 14.01 -20.72 16.81
N VAL A 13 14.23 -20.82 18.12
CA VAL A 13 14.63 -22.07 18.78
C VAL A 13 13.61 -23.17 18.50
N ARG A 14 12.32 -22.85 18.58
CA ARG A 14 11.21 -23.79 18.37
C ARG A 14 11.13 -24.31 16.93
N GLN A 15 11.28 -23.46 15.92
CA GLN A 15 11.07 -23.85 14.51
C GLN A 15 12.34 -24.33 13.82
N ALA A 16 13.49 -23.68 14.06
CA ALA A 16 14.74 -24.03 13.40
C ALA A 16 15.47 -25.18 14.12
N GLY A 17 15.03 -25.58 15.31
CA GLY A 17 15.65 -26.68 16.08
C GLY A 17 17.07 -26.38 16.54
N VAL A 18 17.44 -25.10 16.65
CA VAL A 18 18.75 -24.62 17.10
C VAL A 18 18.70 -24.20 18.57
N SER A 19 19.83 -24.26 19.28
CA SER A 19 19.90 -23.84 20.68
C SER A 19 19.78 -22.31 20.82
N ARG A 20 19.38 -21.84 22.01
CA ARG A 20 19.33 -20.41 22.30
C ARG A 20 20.71 -19.77 22.19
N GLU A 21 21.76 -20.49 22.61
CA GLU A 21 23.15 -20.03 22.50
C GLU A 21 23.55 -19.77 21.05
N GLU A 22 23.18 -20.67 20.13
CA GLU A 22 23.44 -20.52 18.69
C GLU A 22 22.69 -19.32 18.10
N VAL A 23 21.41 -19.15 18.46
CA VAL A 23 20.62 -17.97 18.02
C VAL A 23 21.26 -16.68 18.52
N MET A 24 21.66 -16.63 19.79
CA MET A 24 22.32 -15.44 20.37
C MET A 24 23.70 -15.18 19.75
N ALA A 25 24.45 -16.23 19.38
CA ALA A 25 25.72 -16.08 18.69
C ALA A 25 25.55 -15.43 17.30
N ARG A 26 24.56 -15.89 16.53
CA ARG A 26 24.20 -15.29 15.22
C ARG A 26 23.72 -13.85 15.36
N ILE A 27 22.92 -13.55 16.39
CA ILE A 27 22.47 -12.17 16.65
C ILE A 27 23.68 -11.26 16.95
N ARG A 28 24.64 -11.72 17.76
CA ARG A 28 25.88 -10.97 18.05
C ARG A 28 26.76 -10.79 16.82
N GLU A 29 26.81 -11.79 15.94
CA GLU A 29 27.49 -11.67 14.65
C GLU A 29 26.84 -10.57 13.80
N LYS A 30 25.51 -10.58 13.69
CA LYS A 30 24.75 -9.54 12.99
C LYS A 30 24.88 -8.17 13.64
N GLU A 31 24.97 -8.09 14.97
CA GLU A 31 25.22 -6.85 15.70
C GLU A 31 26.58 -6.24 15.33
N ARG A 32 27.61 -7.07 15.11
CA ARG A 32 28.92 -6.61 14.61
C ARG A 32 28.87 -6.17 13.15
N GLU A 33 28.09 -6.87 12.33
CA GLU A 33 27.94 -6.59 10.90
C GLU A 33 27.14 -5.30 10.64
N PHE A 34 26.04 -5.11 11.36
CA PHE A 34 25.07 -4.03 11.11
C PHE A 34 25.12 -2.89 12.15
N GLY A 35 25.87 -3.04 13.24
CA GLY A 35 26.07 -2.01 14.26
C GLY A 35 24.75 -1.47 14.85
N SER A 36 24.74 -0.18 15.24
CA SER A 36 23.59 0.49 15.87
C SER A 36 22.45 0.88 14.91
N ILE A 37 22.44 0.37 13.69
CA ILE A 37 21.43 0.73 12.67
C ILE A 37 20.07 0.07 12.97
N THR A 38 20.06 -0.98 13.79
CA THR A 38 18.86 -1.76 14.10
C THR A 38 18.74 -2.07 15.59
N THR A 39 17.53 -2.39 16.01
CA THR A 39 17.25 -2.86 17.37
C THR A 39 17.61 -4.34 17.52
N PRO A 40 17.83 -4.84 18.76
CA PRO A 40 18.01 -6.27 19.01
C PRO A 40 16.88 -7.13 18.45
N GLU A 41 15.63 -6.65 18.52
CA GLU A 41 14.48 -7.33 17.93
C GLU A 41 14.58 -7.39 16.39
N GLY A 42 15.10 -6.35 15.75
CA GLY A 42 15.38 -6.35 14.31
C GLY A 42 16.46 -7.35 13.91
N LEU A 43 17.55 -7.44 14.69
CA LEU A 43 18.60 -8.45 14.48
C LEU A 43 18.08 -9.87 14.64
N ALA A 44 17.26 -10.12 15.66
CA ALA A 44 16.63 -11.42 15.87
C ALA A 44 15.72 -11.80 14.69
N LYS A 45 14.96 -10.84 14.12
CA LYS A 45 14.13 -11.08 12.92
C LYS A 45 14.96 -11.39 11.68
N MET A 46 16.14 -10.77 11.51
CA MET A 46 17.06 -11.11 10.42
C MET A 46 17.53 -12.56 10.53
N VAL A 47 17.96 -12.97 11.74
CA VAL A 47 18.37 -14.36 12.00
C VAL A 47 17.20 -15.33 11.78
N ALA A 48 15.98 -14.96 12.19
CA ALA A 48 14.78 -15.76 11.91
C ALA A 48 14.57 -15.96 10.40
N ALA A 49 14.68 -14.89 9.60
CA ALA A 49 14.52 -14.97 8.15
C ALA A 49 15.60 -15.83 7.49
N GLU A 50 16.86 -15.72 7.92
CA GLU A 50 17.97 -16.55 7.42
C GLU A 50 17.79 -18.04 7.75
N LEU A 51 17.22 -18.35 8.92
CA LEU A 51 16.91 -19.71 9.35
C LEU A 51 15.56 -20.23 8.78
N GLY A 52 14.87 -19.45 7.95
CA GLY A 52 13.57 -19.81 7.39
C GLY A 52 12.44 -19.91 8.42
N VAL A 53 12.61 -19.32 9.60
CA VAL A 53 11.62 -19.30 10.68
C VAL A 53 10.53 -18.30 10.36
N ARG A 54 9.28 -18.74 10.49
CA ARG A 54 8.10 -17.89 10.24
C ARG A 54 7.56 -17.34 11.55
N LEU A 55 7.74 -16.05 11.81
CA LEU A 55 7.34 -15.44 13.08
C LEU A 55 5.81 -15.17 13.14
N PRO A 56 5.13 -15.50 14.24
CA PRO A 56 3.69 -15.32 14.39
C PRO A 56 3.31 -13.84 14.52
N GLY A 57 2.48 -13.35 13.60
CA GLY A 57 2.09 -11.93 13.57
C GLY A 57 2.88 -11.10 12.56
N GLU A 58 3.91 -11.66 11.93
CA GLU A 58 4.32 -11.19 10.61
C GLU A 58 3.20 -11.54 9.64
N LYS A 59 2.28 -10.59 9.43
CA LYS A 59 1.56 -10.55 8.16
C LYS A 59 2.66 -10.51 7.11
N LEU A 60 2.81 -11.57 6.32
CA LEU A 60 3.58 -11.49 5.07
C LEU A 60 3.14 -10.18 4.44
N LYS A 61 4.02 -9.18 4.36
CA LYS A 61 3.70 -7.99 3.59
C LYS A 61 3.40 -8.55 2.21
N PRO A 62 2.16 -8.44 1.71
CA PRO A 62 1.87 -8.89 0.36
C PRO A 62 2.93 -8.28 -0.55
N ARG A 63 3.48 -9.03 -1.50
CA ARG A 63 4.38 -8.44 -2.49
C ARG A 63 3.64 -7.26 -3.11
N GLU A 64 4.10 -6.06 -2.80
CA GLU A 64 3.51 -4.84 -3.33
C GLU A 64 3.83 -4.82 -4.83
N ILE A 65 2.78 -4.97 -5.64
CA ILE A 65 2.89 -4.89 -7.10
C ILE A 65 2.86 -3.42 -7.52
N THR A 66 3.54 -3.09 -8.63
CA THR A 66 3.53 -1.73 -9.17
C THR A 66 2.40 -1.53 -10.17
N LEU A 67 1.99 -0.28 -10.39
CA LEU A 67 0.86 0.08 -11.25
C LEU A 67 1.06 -0.39 -12.70
N LYS A 68 2.29 -0.31 -13.23
CA LYS A 68 2.59 -0.78 -14.60
C LYS A 68 2.39 -2.28 -14.80
N ASP A 69 2.42 -3.07 -13.73
CA ASP A 69 2.31 -4.53 -13.79
C ASP A 69 0.84 -5.00 -13.65
N LEU A 70 -0.10 -4.07 -13.46
CA LEU A 70 -1.52 -4.39 -13.28
C LEU A 70 -2.18 -4.73 -14.61
N VAL A 71 -2.88 -5.86 -14.63
CA VAL A 71 -3.63 -6.36 -15.78
C VAL A 71 -5.07 -6.66 -15.37
N PRO A 72 -6.09 -6.35 -16.21
CA PRO A 72 -7.46 -6.71 -15.93
C PRO A 72 -7.62 -8.20 -15.60
N GLY A 73 -8.47 -8.50 -14.60
CA GLY A 73 -8.68 -9.85 -14.09
C GLY A 73 -7.82 -10.21 -12.88
N MET A 74 -6.78 -9.43 -12.56
CA MET A 74 -6.03 -9.62 -11.32
C MET A 74 -6.92 -9.36 -10.09
N SER A 75 -6.70 -10.16 -9.05
CA SER A 75 -7.44 -10.06 -7.78
C SER A 75 -6.48 -10.16 -6.60
N ASN A 76 -6.95 -9.73 -5.44
CA ASN A 76 -6.16 -9.68 -4.21
C ASN A 76 -4.86 -8.86 -4.37
N VAL A 77 -4.94 -7.77 -5.13
CA VAL A 77 -3.84 -6.86 -5.39
C VAL A 77 -3.58 -5.98 -4.17
N SER A 78 -2.29 -5.87 -3.81
CA SER A 78 -1.79 -4.99 -2.75
C SER A 78 -0.69 -4.11 -3.30
N LEU A 79 -0.76 -2.81 -3.00
CA LEU A 79 0.17 -1.82 -3.51
C LEU A 79 0.23 -0.57 -2.61
N LEU A 80 1.27 0.22 -2.81
CA LEU A 80 1.38 1.59 -2.31
C LEU A 80 1.25 2.55 -3.48
N ALA A 81 0.41 3.57 -3.36
CA ALA A 81 0.32 4.62 -4.35
C ALA A 81 -0.14 5.95 -3.75
N ARG A 82 0.39 7.04 -4.29
CA ARG A 82 0.10 8.42 -3.94
C ARG A 82 -1.17 8.88 -4.63
N VAL A 83 -2.06 9.56 -3.91
CA VAL A 83 -3.23 10.21 -4.50
C VAL A 83 -2.78 11.46 -5.26
N VAL A 84 -2.97 11.47 -6.58
CA VAL A 84 -2.70 12.66 -7.40
C VAL A 84 -3.96 13.50 -7.60
N ARG A 85 -5.14 12.86 -7.56
CA ARG A 85 -6.43 13.54 -7.73
C ARG A 85 -7.55 12.84 -6.98
N VAL A 86 -8.48 13.62 -6.46
CA VAL A 86 -9.69 13.18 -5.77
C VAL A 86 -10.90 13.70 -6.55
N TYR A 87 -11.83 12.81 -6.91
CA TYR A 87 -13.11 13.19 -7.51
C TYR A 87 -14.21 13.19 -6.47
N GLU A 88 -15.20 14.07 -6.65
CA GLU A 88 -16.37 14.11 -5.80
C GLU A 88 -17.11 12.76 -5.76
N PRO A 89 -17.47 12.26 -4.56
CA PRO A 89 -18.28 11.07 -4.42
C PRO A 89 -19.65 11.23 -5.08
N ARG A 90 -20.14 10.15 -5.70
CA ARG A 90 -21.47 10.09 -6.31
C ARG A 90 -22.32 9.04 -5.60
N SER A 91 -23.60 9.35 -5.45
CA SER A 91 -24.60 8.42 -4.90
C SER A 91 -25.54 7.94 -6.00
N PHE A 92 -26.01 6.71 -5.90
CA PHE A 92 -26.96 6.12 -6.84
C PHE A 92 -27.94 5.17 -6.13
N PRO A 93 -29.20 5.07 -6.58
CA PRO A 93 -30.14 4.11 -6.03
C PRO A 93 -29.80 2.68 -6.47
N ARG A 94 -29.98 1.71 -5.58
CA ARG A 94 -29.87 0.28 -5.88
C ARG A 94 -31.25 -0.36 -5.98
N TRP A 95 -31.30 -1.50 -6.66
CA TRP A 95 -32.53 -2.28 -6.87
C TRP A 95 -33.17 -2.77 -5.56
N ASP A 96 -32.36 -2.96 -4.52
CA ASP A 96 -32.79 -3.37 -3.17
C ASP A 96 -33.29 -2.18 -2.31
N GLY A 97 -33.37 -0.98 -2.88
CA GLY A 97 -33.78 0.25 -2.19
C GLY A 97 -32.67 0.91 -1.38
N SER A 98 -31.47 0.32 -1.28
CA SER A 98 -30.32 0.96 -0.63
C SER A 98 -29.67 2.01 -1.54
N VAL A 99 -28.88 2.92 -0.95
CA VAL A 99 -28.09 3.91 -1.71
C VAL A 99 -26.66 3.43 -1.82
N GLY A 100 -26.22 3.16 -3.04
CA GLY A 100 -24.82 2.90 -3.33
C GLY A 100 -24.02 4.20 -3.43
N ARG A 101 -22.74 4.14 -3.05
CA ARG A 101 -21.81 5.28 -3.19
C ARG A 101 -20.55 4.86 -3.93
N VAL A 102 -20.02 5.77 -4.73
CA VAL A 102 -18.74 5.58 -5.41
C VAL A 102 -17.94 6.88 -5.41
N ALA A 103 -16.68 6.80 -5.01
CA ALA A 103 -15.70 7.87 -5.23
C ALA A 103 -14.63 7.37 -6.21
N SER A 104 -13.99 8.30 -6.93
CA SER A 104 -12.87 7.97 -7.80
C SER A 104 -11.63 8.73 -7.37
N LEU A 105 -10.47 8.10 -7.48
CA LEU A 105 -9.16 8.72 -7.31
C LEU A 105 -8.32 8.48 -8.56
N ILE A 106 -7.33 9.33 -8.78
CA ILE A 106 -6.17 8.97 -9.60
C ILE A 106 -4.99 8.71 -8.64
N LEU A 107 -4.32 7.58 -8.83
CA LEU A 107 -3.19 7.12 -8.02
C LEU A 107 -1.91 7.05 -8.86
N GLN A 108 -0.75 7.24 -8.23
CA GLN A 108 0.58 7.15 -8.86
C GLN A 108 1.59 6.45 -7.95
N ASP A 109 2.49 5.64 -8.52
CA ASP A 109 3.53 4.91 -7.76
C ASP A 109 4.94 5.07 -8.35
N GLY A 110 5.12 6.02 -9.27
CA GLY A 110 6.36 6.25 -10.02
C GLY A 110 6.50 5.37 -11.27
N THR A 111 5.73 4.29 -11.39
CA THR A 111 5.70 3.44 -12.60
C THR A 111 4.59 3.81 -13.56
N GLY A 112 3.56 4.51 -13.08
CA GLY A 112 2.45 4.99 -13.89
C GLY A 112 1.37 5.65 -13.05
N ARG A 113 0.23 5.91 -13.68
CA ARG A 113 -0.99 6.39 -13.04
C ARG A 113 -2.12 5.40 -13.28
N ILE A 114 -3.03 5.25 -12.32
CA ILE A 114 -4.23 4.44 -12.48
C ILE A 114 -5.45 5.12 -11.87
N ARG A 115 -6.62 4.88 -12.46
CA ARG A 115 -7.90 5.22 -11.85
C ARG A 115 -8.26 4.18 -10.79
N ALA A 116 -8.73 4.64 -9.64
CA ALA A 116 -9.22 3.79 -8.56
C ALA A 116 -10.67 4.13 -8.19
N SER A 117 -11.57 3.14 -8.19
CA SER A 117 -12.95 3.30 -7.73
C SER A 117 -13.15 2.75 -6.33
N LEU A 118 -13.54 3.63 -5.40
CA LEU A 118 -13.81 3.32 -4.00
C LEU A 118 -15.31 3.17 -3.84
N TRP A 119 -15.76 1.98 -3.45
CA TRP A 119 -17.17 1.66 -3.33
C TRP A 119 -17.65 1.71 -1.88
N ASP A 120 -18.90 2.15 -1.71
CA ASP A 120 -19.65 2.15 -0.45
C ASP A 120 -18.89 2.81 0.70
N ASN A 121 -18.56 2.05 1.76
CA ASN A 121 -17.89 2.58 2.94
C ASN A 121 -16.53 3.25 2.64
N LYS A 122 -15.88 2.87 1.53
CA LYS A 122 -14.62 3.47 1.09
C LYS A 122 -14.84 4.81 0.43
N ALA A 123 -15.97 5.01 -0.26
CA ALA A 123 -16.31 6.30 -0.83
C ALA A 123 -16.45 7.37 0.26
N SER A 124 -16.96 6.98 1.44
CA SER A 124 -17.07 7.88 2.59
C SER A 124 -15.73 8.38 3.12
N LEU A 125 -14.61 7.67 2.88
CA LEU A 125 -13.28 8.15 3.26
C LEU A 125 -12.88 9.42 2.51
N VAL A 126 -13.38 9.57 1.27
CA VAL A 126 -13.19 10.79 0.49
C VAL A 126 -14.12 11.89 0.98
N GLU A 127 -15.39 11.55 1.21
CA GLU A 127 -16.42 12.49 1.67
C GLU A 127 -16.07 13.16 3.01
N THR A 128 -15.48 12.41 3.93
CA THR A 128 -15.06 12.94 5.25
C THR A 128 -13.71 13.65 5.21
N GLY A 129 -13.03 13.69 4.06
CA GLY A 129 -11.67 14.24 3.93
C GLY A 129 -10.58 13.36 4.58
N ALA A 130 -10.89 12.10 4.90
CA ALA A 130 -9.89 11.16 5.42
C ALA A 130 -8.87 10.72 4.35
N ILE A 131 -9.23 10.83 3.07
CA ILE A 131 -8.31 10.69 1.92
C ILE A 131 -8.30 12.00 1.14
N GLN A 132 -7.11 12.56 0.93
CA GLN A 132 -6.90 13.82 0.23
C GLN A 132 -5.79 13.69 -0.84
N LYS A 133 -5.71 14.69 -1.72
CA LYS A 133 -4.58 14.83 -2.67
C LYS A 133 -3.26 14.83 -1.89
N GLY A 134 -2.28 14.08 -2.38
CA GLY A 134 -0.95 13.94 -1.75
C GLY A 134 -0.85 12.83 -0.69
N ASP A 135 -1.96 12.19 -0.29
CA ASP A 135 -1.87 11.07 0.65
C ASP A 135 -1.24 9.83 0.01
N LEU A 136 -0.36 9.15 0.74
CA LEU A 136 0.13 7.82 0.38
C LEU A 136 -0.85 6.77 0.89
N LEU A 137 -1.41 5.97 0.00
CA LEU A 137 -2.35 4.92 0.36
C LEU A 137 -1.68 3.55 0.29
N ARG A 138 -1.82 2.77 1.36
CA ARG A 138 -1.67 1.32 1.31
C ARG A 138 -3.01 0.69 0.98
N ILE A 139 -3.05 0.03 -0.17
CA ILE A 139 -4.23 -0.67 -0.65
C ILE A 139 -3.96 -2.17 -0.57
N SER A 140 -4.94 -2.94 -0.15
CA SER A 140 -4.85 -4.40 -0.13
C SER A 140 -6.16 -5.05 -0.50
N GLY A 141 -6.10 -6.23 -1.14
CA GLY A 141 -7.30 -6.97 -1.53
C GLY A 141 -8.08 -6.33 -2.69
N ALA A 142 -7.45 -5.47 -3.50
CA ALA A 142 -8.11 -4.82 -4.62
C ALA A 142 -8.25 -5.76 -5.83
N TYR A 143 -9.16 -5.40 -6.73
CA TYR A 143 -9.37 -6.08 -8.01
C TYR A 143 -8.97 -5.16 -9.15
N VAL A 144 -8.43 -5.70 -10.23
CA VAL A 144 -8.17 -4.94 -11.45
C VAL A 144 -9.23 -5.34 -12.47
N GLN A 145 -9.96 -4.35 -12.97
CA GLN A 145 -10.98 -4.52 -14.00
C GLN A 145 -10.61 -3.72 -15.24
N GLU A 146 -11.32 -3.98 -16.33
CA GLU A 146 -11.23 -3.14 -17.52
C GLU A 146 -12.00 -1.83 -17.28
N GLY A 147 -11.32 -0.73 -17.55
CA GLY A 147 -11.84 0.64 -17.49
C GLY A 147 -12.71 0.96 -18.69
N ARG A 148 -13.04 2.24 -18.85
CA ARG A 148 -14.01 2.67 -19.88
C ARG A 148 -13.41 2.66 -21.28
N GLU A 149 -12.12 2.90 -21.40
CA GLU A 149 -11.38 2.94 -22.66
C GLU A 149 -10.50 1.68 -22.83
N GLY A 150 -10.73 0.62 -22.05
CA GLY A 150 -9.97 -0.64 -22.10
C GLY A 150 -8.72 -0.66 -21.19
N GLU A 151 -8.42 0.44 -20.52
CA GLU A 151 -7.29 0.57 -19.60
C GLU A 151 -7.54 -0.15 -18.26
N PRO A 152 -6.51 -0.60 -17.54
CA PRO A 152 -6.69 -1.16 -16.20
C PRO A 152 -7.29 -0.13 -15.22
N GLU A 153 -8.34 -0.51 -14.48
CA GLU A 153 -8.91 0.26 -13.37
C GLU A 153 -8.86 -0.54 -12.06
N LEU A 154 -8.40 0.10 -10.98
CA LEU A 154 -8.36 -0.50 -9.65
C LEU A 154 -9.72 -0.37 -8.97
N LYS A 155 -10.33 -1.48 -8.56
CA LYS A 155 -11.60 -1.51 -7.86
C LYS A 155 -11.42 -1.89 -6.39
N LEU A 156 -11.82 -0.97 -5.52
CA LEU A 156 -11.76 -1.12 -4.07
C LEU A 156 -13.16 -1.37 -3.51
N ALA A 157 -13.52 -2.66 -3.47
CA ALA A 157 -14.83 -3.15 -3.01
C ALA A 157 -14.78 -3.69 -1.57
N ALA A 158 -15.80 -4.44 -1.14
CA ALA A 158 -15.99 -4.89 0.24
C ALA A 158 -14.76 -5.54 0.90
N ARG A 159 -14.04 -6.42 0.19
CA ARG A 159 -12.86 -7.14 0.72
C ARG A 159 -11.56 -6.35 0.75
N SER A 160 -11.53 -5.19 0.10
CA SER A 160 -10.31 -4.38 0.06
C SER A 160 -10.19 -3.51 1.30
N THR A 161 -8.95 -3.15 1.64
CA THR A 161 -8.63 -2.18 2.69
C THR A 161 -7.83 -1.03 2.10
N VAL A 162 -8.01 0.14 2.70
CA VAL A 162 -7.29 1.37 2.35
C VAL A 162 -6.83 2.00 3.64
N GLU A 163 -5.53 2.26 3.75
CA GLU A 163 -4.91 2.91 4.90
C GLU A 163 -4.05 4.07 4.41
N VAL A 164 -4.20 5.25 5.01
CA VAL A 164 -3.28 6.36 4.78
C VAL A 164 -1.99 6.08 5.54
N VAL A 165 -0.87 6.07 4.83
CA VAL A 165 0.45 5.80 5.38
C VAL A 165 1.16 7.12 5.66
N ARG A 166 1.66 7.28 6.88
CA ARG A 166 2.49 8.41 7.31
C ARG A 166 3.87 7.87 7.70
N ASP A 167 4.69 7.58 6.71
CA ASP A 167 6.05 7.07 6.91
C ASP A 167 7.02 7.92 6.09
N PRO A 168 7.85 8.76 6.74
CA PRO A 168 8.81 9.63 6.05
C PRO A 168 9.78 8.89 5.13
N SER A 169 10.09 7.62 5.42
CA SER A 169 11.00 6.83 4.58
C SER A 169 10.39 6.48 3.21
N LEU A 170 9.05 6.48 3.10
CA LEU A 170 8.33 6.20 1.85
C LEU A 170 8.12 7.44 1.00
N GLU A 171 8.24 8.64 1.57
CA GLU A 171 8.10 9.91 0.83
C GLU A 171 9.11 10.03 -0.31
N VAL A 172 10.34 9.54 -0.11
CA VAL A 172 11.39 9.54 -1.15
C VAL A 172 11.05 8.60 -2.31
N LYS A 173 10.43 7.45 -2.01
CA LYS A 173 10.08 6.44 -3.01
C LYS A 173 8.80 6.81 -3.78
N PHE A 174 7.89 7.53 -3.13
CA PHE A 174 6.61 7.96 -3.67
C PHE A 174 6.50 9.48 -3.57
N PRO A 175 7.27 10.26 -4.34
CA PRO A 175 7.26 11.71 -4.21
C PRO A 175 5.84 12.27 -4.41
N LEU A 176 5.62 13.48 -3.87
CA LEU A 176 4.39 14.21 -4.15
C LEU A 176 4.24 14.42 -5.67
N PRO A 177 2.99 14.44 -6.18
CA PRO A 177 2.76 14.68 -7.59
C PRO A 177 3.33 16.06 -7.95
N GLU A 178 4.20 16.14 -8.97
CA GLU A 178 4.61 17.43 -9.54
C GLU A 178 3.37 18.10 -10.15
N GLU A 179 3.18 19.37 -9.83
CA GLU A 179 2.11 20.16 -10.43
C GLU A 179 2.61 20.73 -11.76
N ASP A 180 2.21 20.08 -12.86
CA ASP A 180 2.45 20.57 -14.20
C ASP A 180 1.54 21.79 -14.47
N LEU A 181 2.05 22.98 -14.11
CA LEU A 181 1.35 24.24 -14.33
C LEU A 181 1.41 24.60 -15.81
N VAL A 182 0.23 24.62 -16.44
CA VAL A 182 0.05 25.12 -17.81
C VAL A 182 -0.79 26.38 -17.75
N ARG A 183 -0.38 27.42 -18.49
CA ARG A 183 -1.21 28.63 -18.60
C ARG A 183 -2.53 28.26 -19.27
N ILE A 184 -3.63 28.86 -18.82
CA ILE A 184 -4.96 28.62 -19.43
C ILE A 184 -4.94 28.93 -20.94
N SER A 185 -4.17 29.94 -21.36
CA SER A 185 -3.96 30.29 -22.77
C SER A 185 -3.29 29.20 -23.60
N ASP A 186 -2.54 28.31 -22.95
CA ASP A 186 -1.69 27.31 -23.59
C ASP A 186 -2.33 25.91 -23.55
N LEU A 187 -3.58 25.82 -23.07
CA LEU A 187 -4.36 24.59 -23.09
C LEU A 187 -4.66 24.18 -24.53
N LYS A 188 -4.33 22.93 -24.87
CA LYS A 188 -4.55 22.36 -26.21
C LYS A 188 -5.54 21.20 -26.14
N GLU A 189 -6.16 20.91 -27.27
CA GLU A 189 -6.95 19.70 -27.47
C GLU A 189 -6.08 18.47 -27.15
N GLY A 190 -6.46 17.73 -26.11
CA GLY A 190 -5.66 16.63 -25.54
C GLY A 190 -5.28 16.82 -24.07
N HIS A 191 -5.26 18.05 -23.54
CA HIS A 191 -5.12 18.26 -22.10
C HIS A 191 -6.42 17.82 -21.40
N ARG A 192 -6.36 16.67 -20.73
CA ARG A 192 -7.46 16.11 -19.93
C ARG A 192 -7.14 16.30 -18.45
N GLU A 193 -8.19 16.30 -17.63
CA GLU A 193 -8.07 16.26 -16.16
C GLU A 193 -7.30 17.45 -15.54
N VAL A 194 -7.43 18.65 -16.13
CA VAL A 194 -6.83 19.90 -15.62
C VAL A 194 -7.56 20.35 -14.34
N ASP A 195 -6.79 20.69 -13.30
CA ASP A 195 -7.27 21.43 -12.12
C ASP A 195 -7.13 22.93 -12.42
N LEU A 196 -8.22 23.71 -12.32
CA LEU A 196 -8.28 25.15 -12.61
C LEU A 196 -8.33 25.99 -11.33
#